data_AF-A0A930KEK2-F1
#
_entry.id   AF-A0A930KEK2-F1
#
_cell.length_a   1.000
_cell.length_b   1.000
_cell.length_c   1.000
_cell.angle_alpha   90.00
_cell.angle_beta   90.00
_cell.angle_gamma   90.00
#
_symmetry.space_group_name_H-M   'P 1'
#
loop_
_entity.id
_entity.type
_entity.pdbx_description
1 polymer ?
#
loop_
_entity_poly.entity_id
_entity_poly.type
_entity_poly.pdbx_seq_one_letter_code
_entity_poly.pdbx_strand_id
1 'polypeptide(L)'
;MNKRNRAVLLAFNQASMRFNLQRFADGGDTGEHEQSKEGTDQSGTDGDGDNQQKNDEKKYSDEDVNRILGAKFAKWQKEQEKKQAEADEAKKLANMSAEEKAAAEKQKEAEKVAKLEEELTNLKERAARAELSKEAAKIMKADHEIIATQDMLDFVVGQDAETTKANISKLVSIIQDDRKAQDALRAKGVTPKVFSNDGVQMTALEKAIARHKH
;
A
#
# COMPACT_ATOMS: atom_id res chain seq x y z
N MET A 1 24.30 19.62 18.57
CA MET A 1 24.08 18.69 17.44
C MET A 1 25.40 18.41 16.71
N ASN A 2 25.82 17.14 16.69
CA ASN A 2 27.10 16.70 16.12
C ASN A 2 27.15 16.82 14.60
N LYS A 3 28.34 17.16 14.07
CA LYS A 3 28.66 17.32 12.63
C LYS A 3 28.36 16.08 11.77
N ARG A 4 28.05 14.93 12.39
CA ARG A 4 27.61 13.68 11.74
C ARG A 4 26.20 13.77 11.14
N ASN A 5 25.37 14.73 11.58
CA ASN A 5 24.00 14.86 11.06
C ASN A 5 23.88 15.76 9.82
N ARG A 6 24.99 16.37 9.34
CA ARG A 6 24.98 17.10 8.06
C ARG A 6 25.22 16.20 6.84
N ALA A 7 25.78 14.99 7.06
CA ALA A 7 26.10 14.05 5.99
C ALA A 7 24.89 13.23 5.50
N VAL A 8 23.76 13.25 6.21
CA VAL A 8 22.53 12.56 5.78
C VAL A 8 21.58 13.50 5.03
N LEU A 9 21.83 14.81 5.04
CA LEU A 9 21.03 15.82 4.33
C LEU A 9 21.56 16.13 2.91
N LEU A 10 22.18 15.14 2.26
CA LEU A 10 22.76 15.29 0.91
C LEU A 10 22.59 14.03 0.05
N ALA A 11 21.46 13.33 0.24
CA ALA A 11 21.16 12.10 -0.50
C ALA A 11 19.68 11.98 -0.94
N PHE A 12 18.91 13.07 -1.02
CA PHE A 12 17.54 12.99 -1.54
C PHE A 12 17.01 14.31 -2.10
N ASN A 13 17.61 14.81 -3.19
CA ASN A 13 16.88 15.60 -4.21
C ASN A 13 17.76 15.84 -5.45
N GLN A 14 17.99 14.80 -6.25
CA GLN A 14 18.48 14.98 -7.62
C GLN A 14 17.88 13.91 -8.54
N ALA A 15 16.55 13.88 -8.56
CA ALA A 15 15.79 13.23 -9.62
C ALA A 15 14.91 14.27 -10.33
N SER A 16 15.48 15.45 -10.61
CA SER A 16 14.90 16.38 -11.60
C SER A 16 15.26 15.88 -12.99
N MET A 17 14.37 15.06 -13.56
CA MET A 17 14.02 15.01 -14.98
C MET A 17 15.10 15.49 -15.95
N ARG A 18 16.13 14.68 -16.19
CA ARG A 18 16.99 14.83 -17.38
C ARG A 18 16.17 14.35 -18.58
N PHE A 19 15.32 15.21 -19.11
CA PHE A 19 14.65 14.99 -20.37
C PHE A 19 15.72 14.82 -21.46
N ASN A 20 15.79 13.63 -22.07
CA ASN A 20 16.59 13.39 -23.26
C ASN A 20 15.93 14.10 -24.46
N LEU A 21 16.13 15.41 -24.56
CA LEU A 21 15.71 16.27 -25.68
C LEU A 21 16.47 15.95 -26.99
N GLN A 22 17.50 15.11 -26.94
CA GLN A 22 18.30 14.72 -28.10
C GLN A 22 17.64 13.64 -28.98
N ARG A 23 16.53 13.03 -28.58
CA ARG A 23 15.80 12.06 -29.43
C ARG A 23 14.87 12.70 -30.47
N PHE A 24 15.04 14.01 -30.71
CA PHE A 24 14.37 14.76 -31.78
C PHE A 24 15.34 15.56 -32.66
N ALA A 25 16.65 15.49 -32.42
CA ALA A 25 17.63 16.35 -33.10
C ALA A 25 18.85 15.58 -33.65
N ASP A 26 18.73 14.29 -33.92
CA ASP A 26 19.78 13.56 -34.66
C ASP A 26 19.17 12.69 -35.76
N GLY A 27 19.42 13.13 -36.99
CA GLY A 27 18.94 12.64 -38.27
C GLY A 27 19.50 13.61 -39.31
N GLY A 28 20.81 13.46 -39.59
CA GLY A 28 21.66 14.42 -40.29
C GLY A 28 21.31 14.73 -41.76
N ASP A 29 21.53 16.00 -42.10
CA ASP A 29 22.42 16.53 -43.17
C ASP A 29 22.90 15.50 -44.23
N THR A 30 22.61 15.62 -45.52
CA THR A 30 23.18 16.60 -46.47
C THR A 30 22.53 16.40 -47.85
N GLY A 31 22.29 17.49 -48.59
CA GLY A 31 21.85 17.44 -49.99
C GLY A 31 21.49 18.82 -50.51
N GLU A 32 22.50 19.59 -50.90
CA GLU A 32 22.40 20.87 -51.61
C GLU A 32 21.54 20.75 -52.90
N HIS A 33 20.63 21.69 -53.12
CA HIS A 33 20.54 22.37 -54.41
C HIS A 33 19.85 23.74 -54.31
N GLU A 34 20.54 24.72 -54.89
CA GLU A 34 20.17 26.12 -55.11
C GLU A 34 18.90 26.36 -55.94
N GLN A 35 18.48 27.64 -55.88
CA GLN A 35 17.62 28.43 -56.79
C GLN A 35 16.09 28.25 -56.64
N SER A 36 15.23 29.27 -56.68
CA SER A 36 15.37 30.73 -56.77
C SER A 36 13.96 31.37 -56.73
N LYS A 37 13.89 32.68 -56.45
CA LYS A 37 12.85 33.66 -56.81
C LYS A 37 11.51 33.67 -56.06
N GLU A 38 11.46 34.56 -55.07
CA GLU A 38 10.71 35.84 -55.07
C GLU A 38 9.45 35.96 -55.95
N GLY A 39 8.33 36.37 -55.34
CA GLY A 39 7.07 36.70 -56.01
C GLY A 39 6.08 37.38 -55.08
N THR A 40 6.24 38.70 -54.95
CA THR A 40 5.33 39.66 -54.31
C THR A 40 3.94 39.65 -54.94
N ASP A 41 2.90 39.59 -54.11
CA ASP A 41 1.52 39.88 -54.45
C ASP A 41 1.24 41.36 -54.17
N GLN A 42 0.79 42.12 -55.18
CA GLN A 42 -0.34 43.04 -55.05
C GLN A 42 -0.66 43.82 -56.35
N SER A 43 -1.91 43.64 -56.78
CA SER A 43 -2.87 44.68 -57.20
C SER A 43 -2.59 45.53 -58.45
N GLY A 44 -3.21 45.11 -59.56
CA GLY A 44 -4.29 45.84 -60.24
C GLY A 44 -4.04 47.26 -60.76
N THR A 45 -3.73 47.37 -62.05
CA THR A 45 -3.92 48.59 -62.85
C THR A 45 -5.04 48.35 -63.86
N ASP A 46 -6.10 49.14 -63.76
CA ASP A 46 -7.15 49.29 -64.77
C ASP A 46 -6.56 49.81 -66.09
N GLY A 47 -6.95 49.17 -67.18
CA GLY A 47 -6.57 49.55 -68.54
C GLY A 47 -7.62 49.05 -69.52
N ASP A 48 -8.68 49.84 -69.66
CA ASP A 48 -9.61 49.80 -70.79
C ASP A 48 -8.83 50.02 -72.10
N GLY A 49 -9.02 49.12 -73.05
CA GLY A 49 -8.18 49.03 -74.24
C GLY A 49 -8.75 48.00 -75.19
N ASP A 50 -9.68 48.47 -76.00
CA ASP A 50 -10.37 47.78 -77.08
C ASP A 50 -9.44 46.96 -78.00
N ASN A 51 -10.05 45.91 -78.53
CA ASN A 51 -9.82 45.28 -79.83
C ASN A 51 -9.09 43.93 -79.87
N GLN A 52 -9.71 43.08 -80.70
CA GLN A 52 -9.21 41.90 -81.39
C GLN A 52 -9.50 40.54 -80.73
N GLN A 53 -10.67 40.01 -81.14
CA GLN A 53 -10.84 38.62 -81.58
C GLN A 53 -9.51 37.91 -81.86
N LYS A 54 -9.05 37.13 -80.89
CA LYS A 54 -8.38 35.87 -81.15
C LYS A 54 -9.07 34.82 -80.30
N ASN A 55 -9.68 33.87 -81.00
CA ASN A 55 -10.13 32.60 -80.45
C ASN A 55 -8.90 31.87 -79.89
N ASP A 56 -8.46 32.24 -78.69
CA ASP A 56 -7.75 31.32 -77.83
C ASP A 56 -8.80 30.35 -77.32
N GLU A 57 -8.75 29.13 -77.83
CA GLU A 57 -9.57 28.00 -77.41
C GLU A 57 -9.60 27.93 -75.87
N LYS A 58 -10.61 28.54 -75.23
CA LYS A 58 -10.96 28.26 -73.85
C LYS A 58 -11.34 26.79 -73.80
N LYS A 59 -10.36 25.93 -73.47
CA LYS A 59 -10.48 24.46 -73.51
C LYS A 59 -11.60 23.93 -72.61
N TYR A 60 -12.15 24.76 -71.72
CA TYR A 60 -13.23 24.44 -70.79
C TYR A 60 -14.20 25.61 -70.64
N SER A 61 -15.50 25.32 -70.66
CA SER A 61 -16.57 26.25 -70.27
C SER A 61 -16.63 26.38 -68.74
N ASP A 62 -17.14 27.49 -68.21
CA ASP A 62 -17.40 27.66 -66.76
C ASP A 62 -18.27 26.53 -66.18
N GLU A 63 -19.17 25.98 -67.00
CA GLU A 63 -19.99 24.82 -66.66
C GLU A 63 -19.15 23.54 -66.53
N ASP A 64 -18.13 23.36 -67.38
CA ASP A 64 -17.21 22.21 -67.30
C ASP A 64 -16.31 22.31 -66.07
N VAL A 65 -15.83 23.51 -65.75
CA VAL A 65 -15.02 23.77 -64.56
C VAL A 65 -15.82 23.48 -63.30
N ASN A 66 -17.06 23.97 -63.20
CA ASN A 66 -17.95 23.69 -62.07
C ASN A 66 -18.27 22.21 -61.92
N ARG A 67 -18.49 21.49 -63.03
CA ARG A 67 -18.71 20.04 -63.01
C ARG A 67 -17.48 19.28 -62.50
N ILE A 68 -16.27 19.67 -62.92
CA ILE A 68 -15.02 19.05 -62.47
C ILE A 68 -14.73 19.38 -61.00
N LEU A 69 -14.96 20.63 -60.58
CA LEU A 69 -14.81 21.05 -59.18
C LEU A 69 -15.80 20.32 -58.27
N GLY A 70 -17.07 20.22 -58.65
CA GLY A 70 -18.09 19.47 -57.89
C GLY A 70 -17.72 17.99 -57.77
N ALA A 71 -17.25 17.36 -58.85
CA ALA A 71 -16.79 15.98 -58.83
C ALA A 71 -15.55 15.77 -57.94
N LYS A 72 -14.60 16.71 -57.97
CA LYS A 72 -13.41 16.68 -57.09
C LYS A 72 -13.75 16.98 -55.63
N PHE A 73 -14.65 17.92 -55.37
CA PHE A 73 -15.12 18.27 -54.03
C PHE A 73 -15.89 17.11 -53.40
N ALA A 74 -16.77 16.45 -54.16
CA ALA A 74 -17.47 15.26 -53.69
C ALA A 74 -16.50 14.10 -53.37
N LYS A 75 -15.45 13.92 -54.17
CA LYS A 75 -14.40 12.93 -53.88
C LYS A 75 -13.58 13.31 -52.65
N TRP A 76 -13.16 14.57 -52.54
CA TRP A 76 -12.40 15.08 -51.41
C TRP A 76 -13.21 15.01 -50.11
N GLN A 77 -14.48 15.38 -50.13
CA GLN A 77 -15.37 15.31 -48.98
C GLN A 77 -15.56 13.87 -48.51
N LYS A 78 -15.81 12.92 -49.44
CA LYS A 78 -15.86 11.49 -49.10
C LYS A 78 -14.53 10.97 -48.52
N GLU A 79 -13.40 11.45 -49.03
CA GLU A 79 -12.09 11.05 -48.53
C GLU A 79 -11.80 11.64 -47.14
N GLN A 80 -12.25 12.86 -46.87
CA GLN A 80 -12.16 13.49 -45.54
C GLN A 80 -13.07 12.79 -44.52
N GLU A 81 -14.32 12.50 -44.89
CA GLU A 81 -15.25 11.75 -44.03
C GLU A 81 -14.69 10.36 -43.70
N LYS A 82 -14.11 9.67 -44.70
CA LYS A 82 -13.47 8.36 -44.48
C LYS A 82 -12.25 8.47 -43.55
N LYS A 83 -11.38 9.46 -43.75
CA LYS A 83 -10.21 9.70 -42.89
C LYS A 83 -10.61 10.08 -41.46
N GLN A 84 -11.68 10.86 -41.29
CA GLN A 84 -12.22 11.19 -39.96
C GLN A 84 -12.80 9.95 -39.28
N ALA A 85 -13.58 9.14 -39.99
CA ALA A 85 -14.14 7.89 -39.46
C ALA A 85 -13.04 6.92 -38.99
N GLU A 86 -11.98 6.74 -39.81
CA GLU A 86 -10.82 5.91 -39.44
C GLU A 86 -10.06 6.49 -38.23
N ALA A 87 -9.88 7.81 -38.18
CA ALA A 87 -9.22 8.47 -37.05
C ALA A 87 -10.03 8.37 -35.75
N ASP A 88 -11.36 8.44 -35.82
CA ASP A 88 -12.23 8.40 -34.65
C ASP A 88 -12.40 6.96 -34.13
N GLU A 89 -12.41 5.96 -35.00
CA GLU A 89 -12.36 4.54 -34.60
C GLU A 89 -11.04 4.21 -33.89
N ALA A 90 -9.90 4.66 -34.45
CA ALA A 90 -8.58 4.47 -33.84
C ALA A 90 -8.46 5.18 -32.48
N LYS A 91 -8.98 6.41 -32.35
CA LYS A 91 -9.03 7.13 -31.07
C LYS A 91 -9.91 6.42 -30.05
N LYS A 92 -11.07 5.91 -30.45
CA LYS A 92 -11.98 5.19 -29.55
C LYS A 92 -11.35 3.90 -29.03
N LEU A 93 -10.66 3.16 -29.89
CA LEU A 93 -9.90 1.96 -29.50
C LEU A 93 -8.73 2.30 -28.55
N ALA A 94 -7.96 3.35 -28.85
CA ALA A 94 -6.86 3.79 -28.01
C ALA A 94 -7.33 4.28 -26.63
N ASN A 95 -8.42 5.05 -26.59
CA ASN A 95 -9.01 5.56 -25.36
C ASN A 95 -9.57 4.42 -24.49
N MET A 96 -10.25 3.43 -25.08
CA MET A 96 -10.72 2.27 -24.30
C MET A 96 -9.56 1.50 -23.65
N SER A 97 -8.45 1.29 -24.36
CA SER A 97 -7.27 0.63 -23.78
C SER A 97 -6.55 1.47 -22.73
N ALA A 98 -6.55 2.80 -22.87
CA ALA A 98 -5.97 3.70 -21.88
C ALA A 98 -6.83 3.79 -20.60
N GLU A 99 -8.15 3.86 -20.73
CA GLU A 99 -9.08 3.89 -19.60
C GLU A 99 -9.07 2.58 -18.81
N GLU A 100 -9.04 1.43 -19.48
CA GLU A 100 -9.00 0.12 -18.82
C GLU A 100 -7.70 -0.08 -18.03
N LYS A 101 -6.57 0.37 -18.58
CA LYS A 101 -5.28 0.39 -17.87
C LYS A 101 -5.29 1.32 -16.66
N ALA A 102 -5.82 2.53 -16.81
CA ALA A 102 -5.94 3.48 -15.72
C ALA A 102 -6.87 2.98 -14.61
N ALA A 103 -7.97 2.31 -14.97
CA ALA A 103 -8.89 1.68 -14.02
C ALA A 103 -8.21 0.52 -13.27
N ALA A 104 -7.46 -0.33 -13.97
CA ALA A 104 -6.72 -1.43 -13.36
C ALA A 104 -5.60 -0.93 -12.42
N GLU A 105 -4.93 0.15 -12.77
CA GLU A 105 -3.93 0.79 -11.90
C GLU A 105 -4.57 1.36 -10.64
N LYS A 106 -5.67 2.12 -10.78
CA LYS A 106 -6.43 2.62 -9.63
C LYS A 106 -6.97 1.51 -8.73
N GLN A 107 -7.44 0.40 -9.31
CA GLN A 107 -7.88 -0.76 -8.53
C GLN A 107 -6.73 -1.37 -7.75
N LYS A 108 -5.56 -1.56 -8.38
CA LYS A 108 -4.36 -2.07 -7.68
C LYS A 108 -3.90 -1.14 -6.57
N GLU A 109 -3.98 0.17 -6.78
CA GLU A 109 -3.67 1.16 -5.75
C GLU A 109 -4.69 1.10 -4.60
N ALA A 110 -5.98 1.04 -4.91
CA ALA A 110 -7.04 0.91 -3.91
C ALA A 110 -6.89 -0.37 -3.09
N GLU A 111 -6.56 -1.50 -3.71
CA GLU A 111 -6.29 -2.76 -3.01
C GLU A 111 -5.06 -2.68 -2.10
N LYS A 112 -4.00 -2.00 -2.54
CA LYS A 112 -2.80 -1.79 -1.70
C LYS A 112 -3.12 -0.89 -0.51
N VAL A 113 -3.87 0.19 -0.74
CA VAL A 113 -4.31 1.10 0.33
C VAL A 113 -5.17 0.34 1.32
N ALA A 114 -6.15 -0.45 0.86
CA ALA A 114 -7.00 -1.26 1.73
C ALA A 114 -6.19 -2.27 2.58
N LYS A 115 -5.22 -2.96 1.97
CA LYS A 115 -4.31 -3.88 2.70
C LYS A 115 -3.48 -3.15 3.74
N LEU A 116 -2.91 -2.00 3.40
CA LEU A 116 -2.11 -1.20 4.33
C LEU A 116 -2.97 -0.65 5.47
N GLU A 117 -4.21 -0.24 5.19
CA GLU A 117 -5.16 0.20 6.20
C GLU A 117 -5.52 -0.95 7.16
N GLU A 118 -5.79 -2.14 6.63
CA GLU A 118 -6.05 -3.35 7.44
C GLU A 118 -4.84 -3.74 8.31
N GLU A 119 -3.63 -3.67 7.75
CA GLU A 119 -2.41 -3.90 8.53
C GLU A 119 -2.25 -2.86 9.65
N LEU A 120 -2.53 -1.59 9.37
CA LEU A 120 -2.46 -0.53 10.38
C LEU A 120 -3.52 -0.69 11.47
N THR A 121 -4.76 -1.08 11.14
CA THR A 121 -5.79 -1.33 12.15
C THR A 121 -5.42 -2.52 13.02
N ASN A 122 -4.98 -3.63 12.41
CA ASN A 122 -4.54 -4.82 13.15
C ASN A 122 -3.33 -4.51 14.07
N LEU A 123 -2.34 -3.76 13.58
CA LEU A 123 -1.20 -3.34 14.40
C LEU A 123 -1.63 -2.43 15.56
N LYS A 124 -2.55 -1.50 15.34
CA LYS A 124 -3.09 -0.63 16.39
C LYS A 124 -3.87 -1.43 17.43
N GLU A 125 -4.72 -2.36 17.01
CA GLU A 125 -5.46 -3.26 17.91
C GLU A 125 -4.52 -4.14 18.72
N ARG A 126 -3.50 -4.72 18.08
CA ARG A 126 -2.48 -5.53 18.76
C ARG A 126 -1.71 -4.70 19.79
N ALA A 127 -1.34 -3.45 19.46
CA ALA A 127 -0.68 -2.55 20.39
C ALA A 127 -1.58 -2.19 21.57
N ALA A 128 -2.84 -1.84 21.32
CA ALA A 128 -3.82 -1.56 22.37
C ALA A 128 -4.02 -2.77 23.30
N ARG A 129 -4.16 -3.97 22.73
CA ARG A 129 -4.28 -5.23 23.49
C ARG A 129 -3.03 -5.51 24.32
N ALA A 130 -1.84 -5.25 23.78
CA ALA A 130 -0.58 -5.42 24.50
C ALA A 130 -0.46 -4.47 25.69
N GLU A 131 -0.89 -3.21 25.55
CA GLU A 131 -0.91 -2.25 26.66
C GLU A 131 -1.93 -2.65 27.74
N LEU A 132 -3.15 -3.04 27.35
CA LEU A 132 -4.14 -3.59 28.29
C LEU A 132 -3.64 -4.87 28.98
N SER A 133 -2.90 -5.72 28.26
CA SER A 133 -2.29 -6.94 28.81
C SER A 133 -1.25 -6.64 29.87
N LYS A 134 -0.36 -5.65 29.63
CA LYS A 134 0.63 -5.21 30.61
C LYS A 134 -0.03 -4.65 31.87
N GLU A 135 -1.05 -3.81 31.71
CA GLU A 135 -1.76 -3.23 32.85
C GLU A 135 -2.53 -4.32 33.62
N ALA A 136 -3.17 -5.26 32.91
CA ALA A 136 -3.80 -6.43 33.53
C ALA A 136 -2.80 -7.27 34.34
N ALA A 137 -1.62 -7.56 33.78
CA ALA A 137 -0.57 -8.28 34.47
C ALA A 137 -0.10 -7.56 35.74
N LYS A 138 0.01 -6.23 35.66
CA LYS A 138 0.39 -5.37 36.78
C LYS A 138 -0.68 -5.38 37.88
N ILE A 139 -1.95 -5.24 37.53
CA ILE A 139 -3.08 -5.30 38.48
C ILE A 139 -3.12 -6.68 39.17
N MET A 140 -3.04 -7.77 38.41
CA MET A 140 -3.07 -9.13 38.97
C MET A 140 -1.91 -9.40 39.92
N LYS A 141 -0.72 -8.87 39.62
CA LYS A 141 0.45 -9.00 40.48
C LYS A 141 0.38 -8.11 41.72
N ALA A 142 -0.04 -6.85 41.57
CA ALA A 142 -0.05 -5.86 42.64
C ALA A 142 -1.18 -6.09 43.65
N ASP A 143 -2.39 -6.37 43.17
CA ASP A 143 -3.59 -6.42 44.03
C ASP A 143 -3.88 -7.84 44.54
N HIS A 144 -3.41 -8.86 43.83
CA HIS A 144 -3.78 -10.25 44.09
C HIS A 144 -2.60 -11.21 44.24
N GLU A 145 -1.36 -10.71 44.13
CA GLU A 145 -0.12 -11.50 44.22
C GLU A 145 -0.08 -12.71 43.27
N ILE A 146 -0.84 -12.66 42.17
CA ILE A 146 -0.87 -13.71 41.15
C ILE A 146 0.09 -13.32 40.03
N ILE A 147 1.11 -14.15 39.79
CA ILE A 147 2.00 -14.00 38.64
C ILE A 147 1.25 -14.48 37.40
N ALA A 148 0.86 -13.55 36.54
CA ALA A 148 0.09 -13.87 35.36
C ALA A 148 0.96 -14.42 34.22
N THR A 149 0.55 -15.55 33.64
CA THR A 149 1.11 -16.08 32.39
C THR A 149 0.47 -15.39 31.18
N GLN A 150 1.14 -15.46 30.02
CA GLN A 150 0.61 -14.85 28.80
C GLN A 150 -0.77 -15.41 28.43
N ASP A 151 -0.95 -16.73 28.50
CA ASP A 151 -2.24 -17.38 28.18
C ASP A 151 -3.38 -16.88 29.07
N MET A 152 -3.09 -16.59 30.35
CA MET A 152 -4.09 -16.05 31.27
C MET A 152 -4.45 -14.60 30.91
N LEU A 153 -3.47 -13.80 30.51
CA LEU A 153 -3.71 -12.43 30.05
C LEU A 153 -4.50 -12.42 28.74
N ASP A 154 -4.24 -13.36 27.84
CA ASP A 154 -4.96 -13.47 26.56
C ASP A 154 -6.46 -13.75 26.76
N PHE A 155 -6.82 -14.50 27.81
CA PHE A 155 -8.20 -14.76 28.20
C PHE A 155 -8.88 -13.56 28.88
N VAL A 156 -8.11 -12.78 29.63
CA VAL A 156 -8.64 -11.72 30.50
C VAL A 156 -8.77 -10.38 29.78
N VAL A 157 -7.86 -10.07 28.85
CA VAL A 157 -7.88 -8.82 28.08
C VAL A 157 -9.08 -8.79 27.13
N GLY A 158 -10.01 -7.89 27.42
CA GLY A 158 -11.20 -7.62 26.60
C GLY A 158 -10.97 -6.48 25.61
N GLN A 159 -12.08 -5.99 25.03
CA GLN A 159 -12.07 -4.84 24.11
C GLN A 159 -11.73 -3.54 24.84
N ASP A 160 -12.20 -3.41 26.08
CA ASP A 160 -12.04 -2.21 26.91
C ASP A 160 -11.36 -2.50 28.24
N ALA A 161 -10.80 -1.45 28.86
CA ALA A 161 -10.17 -1.52 30.18
C ALA A 161 -11.15 -2.01 31.27
N GLU A 162 -12.39 -1.53 31.25
CA GLU A 162 -13.43 -1.94 32.23
C GLU A 162 -13.77 -3.42 32.10
N THR A 163 -13.92 -3.92 30.87
CA THR A 163 -14.17 -5.35 30.62
C THR A 163 -12.99 -6.21 31.08
N THR A 164 -11.76 -5.74 30.84
CA THR A 164 -10.54 -6.42 31.28
C THR A 164 -10.50 -6.50 32.81
N LYS A 165 -10.78 -5.40 33.51
CA LYS A 165 -10.82 -5.38 34.98
C LYS A 165 -11.90 -6.31 35.56
N ALA A 166 -13.10 -6.29 34.97
CA ALA A 166 -14.18 -7.19 35.38
C ALA A 166 -13.80 -8.68 35.19
N ASN A 167 -13.12 -9.00 34.09
CA ASN A 167 -12.61 -10.35 33.83
C ASN A 167 -11.51 -10.75 34.82
N ILE A 168 -10.58 -9.83 35.15
CA ILE A 168 -9.56 -10.04 36.20
C ILE A 168 -10.26 -10.41 37.51
N SER A 169 -11.21 -9.59 37.98
CA SER A 169 -11.87 -9.84 39.27
C SER A 169 -12.60 -11.18 39.32
N LYS A 170 -13.28 -11.58 38.23
CA LYS A 170 -13.93 -12.88 38.14
C LYS A 170 -12.93 -14.03 38.22
N LEU A 171 -11.86 -13.95 37.43
CA LEU A 171 -10.85 -15.01 37.41
C LEU A 171 -10.15 -15.14 38.77
N VAL A 172 -9.82 -14.01 39.39
CA VAL A 172 -9.18 -13.99 40.71
C VAL A 172 -10.08 -14.61 41.77
N SER A 173 -11.39 -14.31 41.75
CA SER A 173 -12.35 -14.95 42.67
C SER A 173 -12.32 -16.47 42.53
N ILE A 174 -12.34 -16.97 41.29
CA ILE A 174 -12.30 -18.42 41.01
C ILE A 174 -11.00 -19.04 41.55
N ILE A 175 -9.85 -18.40 41.30
CA ILE A 175 -8.55 -18.89 41.79
C ILE A 175 -8.51 -18.89 43.32
N GLN A 176 -9.02 -17.86 43.98
CA GLN A 176 -9.04 -17.78 45.43
C GLN A 176 -9.95 -18.86 46.03
N ASP A 177 -11.10 -19.13 45.41
CA ASP A 177 -12.02 -20.15 45.90
C ASP A 177 -11.48 -21.57 45.68
N ASP A 178 -10.82 -21.84 44.55
CA ASP A 178 -10.10 -23.11 44.34
C ASP A 178 -8.96 -23.28 45.35
N ARG A 179 -8.15 -22.25 45.59
CA ARG A 179 -7.09 -22.28 46.61
C ARG A 179 -7.63 -22.59 48.00
N LYS A 180 -8.74 -21.93 48.41
CA LYS A 180 -9.41 -22.23 49.70
C LYS A 180 -9.89 -23.68 49.76
N ALA A 181 -10.45 -24.22 48.67
CA ALA A 181 -10.90 -25.60 48.61
C ALA A 181 -9.71 -26.58 48.72
N GLN A 182 -8.61 -26.33 48.01
CA GLN A 182 -7.39 -27.12 48.10
C GLN A 182 -6.75 -27.05 49.49
N ASP A 183 -6.69 -25.86 50.09
CA ASP A 183 -6.17 -25.69 51.46
C ASP A 183 -7.04 -26.44 52.47
N ALA A 184 -8.36 -26.45 52.31
CA ALA A 184 -9.26 -27.24 53.14
C ALA A 184 -9.06 -28.75 52.96
N LEU A 185 -8.75 -29.22 51.75
CA LEU A 185 -8.37 -30.62 51.50
C LEU A 185 -7.01 -30.95 52.12
N ARG A 186 -6.03 -30.06 52.00
CA ARG A 186 -4.69 -30.23 52.59
C ARG A 186 -4.74 -30.22 54.11
N ALA A 187 -5.57 -29.37 54.71
CA ALA A 187 -5.80 -29.31 56.16
C ALA A 187 -6.44 -30.59 56.71
N LYS A 188 -7.19 -31.34 55.89
CA LYS A 188 -7.69 -32.68 56.24
C LYS A 188 -6.62 -33.77 56.10
N GLY A 189 -5.46 -33.46 55.50
CA GLY A 189 -4.33 -34.37 55.38
C GLY A 189 -3.72 -34.69 56.74
N VAL A 190 -3.38 -35.96 56.96
CA VAL A 190 -2.74 -36.42 58.20
C VAL A 190 -1.35 -35.79 58.30
N THR A 191 -1.08 -35.10 59.41
CA THR A 191 0.26 -34.58 59.70
C THR A 191 1.28 -35.73 59.73
N PRO A 192 2.40 -35.63 58.99
CA PRO A 192 3.42 -36.67 58.99
C PRO A 192 3.82 -37.04 60.41
N LYS A 193 3.94 -38.34 60.68
CA LYS A 193 4.31 -38.83 62.00
C LYS A 193 5.71 -38.31 62.33
N VAL A 194 5.78 -37.34 63.22
CA VAL A 194 7.05 -36.86 63.77
C VAL A 194 7.66 -38.04 64.51
N PHE A 195 8.76 -38.59 64.00
CA PHE A 195 9.58 -39.52 64.76
C PHE A 195 10.28 -38.70 65.84
N SER A 196 9.64 -38.53 66.99
CA SER A 196 10.32 -38.04 68.19
C SER A 196 11.45 -39.00 68.51
N ASN A 197 12.69 -38.51 68.47
CA ASN A 197 13.90 -39.23 68.86
C ASN A 197 14.00 -39.35 70.39
N ASP A 198 12.88 -39.56 71.10
CA ASP A 198 12.81 -39.64 72.57
C ASP A 198 12.96 -41.09 73.07
N GLY A 199 13.62 -41.92 72.28
CA GLY A 199 13.95 -43.27 72.67
C GLY A 199 15.11 -43.74 71.85
N VAL A 200 16.33 -43.40 72.28
CA VAL A 200 17.51 -44.20 71.98
C VAL A 200 17.25 -45.59 72.58
N GLN A 201 16.49 -46.39 71.84
CA GLN A 201 16.39 -47.82 72.05
C GLN A 201 17.78 -48.33 71.69
N MET A 202 18.63 -48.47 72.71
CA MET A 202 19.97 -49.05 72.61
C MET A 202 19.93 -50.19 71.59
N THR A 203 20.72 -50.04 70.54
CA THR A 203 20.84 -51.04 69.48
C THR A 203 21.19 -52.38 70.11
N ALA A 204 20.87 -53.49 69.44
CA ALA A 204 21.15 -54.83 69.97
C ALA A 204 22.62 -55.02 70.39
N LEU A 205 23.53 -54.32 69.70
CA LEU A 205 24.96 -54.25 70.01
C LEU A 205 25.24 -53.50 71.32
N GLU A 206 24.64 -52.32 71.51
CA GLU A 206 24.79 -51.55 72.76
C GLU A 206 24.22 -52.30 73.97
N LYS A 207 23.10 -53.04 73.80
CA LYS A 207 22.55 -53.93 74.83
C LYS A 207 23.44 -55.15 75.11
N ALA A 208 24.24 -55.61 74.15
CA ALA A 208 25.18 -56.73 74.34
C ALA A 208 26.46 -56.27 75.05
N ILE A 209 27.00 -55.11 74.68
CA ILE A 209 28.17 -54.51 75.31
C ILE A 209 27.89 -54.18 76.79
N ALA A 210 26.71 -53.65 77.12
CA ALA A 210 26.33 -53.35 78.50
C ALA A 210 26.24 -54.62 79.38
N ARG A 211 25.86 -55.78 78.82
CA ARG A 211 25.73 -57.04 79.56
C ARG A 211 27.07 -57.68 79.93
N HIS A 212 28.13 -57.43 79.16
CA HIS A 212 29.48 -57.96 79.41
C HIS A 212 30.40 -56.99 80.15
N LYS A 213 29.89 -55.83 80.57
CA LYS A 213 30.62 -54.85 81.37
C LYS A 213 30.30 -55.03 82.86
N HIS A 214 30.72 -56.16 83.44
CA HIS A 214 30.74 -56.41 84.88
C HIS A 214 32.00 -57.21 85.22
#